data_AF-A0A7J4U183-F1
#
_entry.id   AF-A0A7J4U183-F1
#
_cell.length_a   1.000
_cell.length_b   1.000
_cell.length_c   1.000
_cell.angle_alpha   90.00
_cell.angle_beta   90.00
_cell.angle_gamma   90.00
#
_symmetry.space_group_name_H-M   'P 1'
#
loop_
_entity.id
_entity.type
_entity.pdbx_description
1 polymer ?
#
loop_
_entity_poly.entity_id
_entity_poly.type
_entity_poly.pdbx_seq_one_letter_code
_entity_poly.pdbx_strand_id
1 'polypeptide(L)'
;MRSAFAWSIYVIHVLVLTYGALGWVLPMPGPLVHLVFLLGVRYHWHVTGGCIITEWEKRLRGIPSEEERHFTRNLLRGLGMKHIDDEGAYKVLTAGIGALAAMDTVFIAKAAF
;
A
#
# COMPACT_ATOMS: atom_id res chain seq x y z
N MET A 1 -0.93 -24.32 11.57
CA MET A 1 -0.25 -23.95 10.29
C MET A 1 -1.07 -22.99 9.44
N ARG A 2 -2.37 -23.24 9.19
CA ARG A 2 -3.23 -22.37 8.36
C ARG A 2 -3.33 -20.91 8.84
N SER A 3 -3.34 -20.66 10.16
CA SER A 3 -3.39 -19.29 10.69
C SER A 3 -2.08 -18.52 10.52
N ALA A 4 -0.92 -19.18 10.67
CA ALA A 4 0.39 -18.53 10.49
C ALA A 4 0.57 -18.03 9.05
N PHE A 5 0.13 -18.84 8.07
CA PHE A 5 0.19 -18.48 6.66
C PHE A 5 -0.76 -17.33 6.31
N ALA A 6 -1.99 -17.36 6.85
CA ALA A 6 -2.94 -16.26 6.70
C ALA A 6 -2.42 -14.95 7.32
N TRP A 7 -1.70 -15.06 8.44
CA TRP A 7 -1.06 -13.93 9.10
C TRP A 7 0.08 -13.36 8.26
N SER A 8 0.93 -14.21 7.67
CA SER A 8 2.01 -13.75 6.80
C SER A 8 1.49 -13.00 5.57
N ILE A 9 0.37 -13.41 4.96
CA ILE A 9 -0.24 -12.65 3.86
C ILE A 9 -0.65 -11.26 4.33
N TYR A 10 -1.32 -11.17 5.48
CA TYR A 10 -1.70 -9.88 6.05
C TYR A 10 -0.47 -8.97 6.27
N VAL A 11 0.60 -9.50 6.86
CA VAL A 11 1.85 -8.77 7.09
C VAL A 11 2.48 -8.29 5.79
N ILE A 12 2.55 -9.16 4.79
CA ILE A 12 3.11 -8.80 3.49
C ILE A 12 2.34 -7.63 2.88
N HIS A 13 1.01 -7.64 2.96
CA HIS A 13 0.19 -6.53 2.47
C HIS A 13 0.41 -5.26 3.29
N VAL A 14 0.53 -5.34 4.62
CA VAL A 14 0.91 -4.17 5.44
C VAL A 14 2.29 -3.64 5.03
N LEU A 15 3.28 -4.51 4.90
CA LEU A 15 4.64 -4.12 4.51
C LEU A 15 4.69 -3.48 3.13
N VAL A 16 4.03 -4.08 2.13
CA VAL A 16 3.96 -3.53 0.77
C VAL A 16 3.18 -2.22 0.75
N LEU A 17 2.12 -2.10 1.54
CA LEU A 17 1.34 -0.87 1.68
C LEU A 17 2.15 0.26 2.31
N THR A 18 2.82 -0.01 3.44
CA THR A 18 3.69 0.95 4.12
C THR A 18 4.88 1.32 3.23
N TYR A 19 5.51 0.34 2.58
CA TYR A 19 6.65 0.56 1.70
C TYR A 19 6.27 1.30 0.42
N GLY A 20 5.16 0.99 -0.24
CA GLY A 20 4.71 1.73 -1.42
C GLY A 20 4.26 3.16 -1.10
N ALA A 21 3.80 3.39 0.13
CA ALA A 21 3.43 4.72 0.63
C ALA A 21 4.67 5.55 1.03
N LEU A 22 5.60 4.97 1.80
CA LEU A 22 6.72 5.68 2.46
C LEU A 22 8.10 5.40 1.85
N GLY A 23 8.21 4.45 0.93
CA GLY A 23 9.50 3.94 0.43
C GLY A 23 10.37 5.00 -0.24
N TRP A 24 9.78 6.09 -0.72
CA TRP A 24 10.49 7.23 -1.32
C TRP A 24 11.38 7.97 -0.32
N VAL A 25 10.99 7.98 0.97
CA VAL A 25 11.72 8.66 2.05
C VAL A 25 12.88 7.81 2.59
N LEU A 26 12.94 6.52 2.23
CA LEU A 26 13.95 5.61 2.74
C LEU A 26 15.18 5.63 1.80
N PRO A 27 16.36 6.06 2.27
CA PRO A 27 17.58 5.96 1.48
C PRO A 27 17.97 4.49 1.33
N MET A 28 17.83 3.94 0.12
CA MET A 28 18.06 2.52 -0.15
C MET A 28 19.25 2.30 -1.09
N PRO A 29 20.17 1.36 -0.78
CA PRO A 29 21.21 0.95 -1.69
C PRO A 29 20.60 0.11 -2.83
N GLY A 30 20.71 0.60 -4.06
CA GLY A 30 20.10 -0.02 -5.26
C GLY A 30 18.91 0.76 -5.81
N PRO A 31 19.10 2.03 -6.22
CA PRO A 31 18.01 2.96 -6.55
C PRO A 31 17.13 2.46 -7.70
N LEU A 32 17.68 1.71 -8.65
CA LEU A 32 16.97 1.30 -9.86
C LEU A 32 15.95 0.18 -9.61
N VAL A 33 16.33 -0.86 -8.87
CA VAL A 33 15.41 -1.95 -8.47
C VAL A 33 14.33 -1.40 -7.52
N HIS A 34 14.73 -0.54 -6.60
CA HIS A 34 13.83 0.16 -5.69
C HIS A 34 12.78 1.00 -6.44
N LEU A 35 13.22 1.83 -7.40
CA LEU A 35 12.36 2.68 -8.20
C LEU A 35 11.39 1.85 -9.05
N VAL A 36 11.86 0.82 -9.75
CA VAL A 36 11.02 -0.05 -10.59
C VAL A 36 9.95 -0.74 -9.75
N PHE A 37 10.31 -1.27 -8.58
CA PHE A 37 9.35 -1.90 -7.69
C PHE A 37 8.31 -0.91 -7.17
N LEU A 38 8.73 0.28 -6.72
CA LEU A 38 7.80 1.32 -6.25
C LEU A 38 6.84 1.78 -7.36
N LEU A 39 7.34 2.00 -8.57
CA LEU A 39 6.51 2.35 -9.73
C LEU A 39 5.51 1.24 -10.06
N GLY A 40 5.95 -0.02 -10.02
CA GLY A 40 5.07 -1.17 -10.23
C GLY A 40 3.95 -1.26 -9.20
N VAL A 41 4.28 -1.10 -7.92
CA VAL A 41 3.30 -1.07 -6.82
C VAL A 41 2.31 0.08 -6.99
N ARG A 42 2.79 1.28 -7.32
CA ARG A 42 1.95 2.47 -7.55
C ARG A 42 1.01 2.27 -8.73
N TYR A 43 1.53 1.79 -9.86
CA TYR A 43 0.73 1.52 -11.04
C TYR A 43 -0.34 0.47 -10.75
N HIS A 44 0.03 -0.61 -10.04
CA HIS A 44 -0.91 -1.63 -9.63
C HIS A 44 -2.04 -1.04 -8.78
N TRP A 45 -1.74 -0.21 -7.78
CA TRP A 45 -2.76 0.44 -6.95
C TRP A 45 -3.60 1.45 -7.72
N HIS A 46 -3.02 2.16 -8.69
CA HIS A 46 -3.77 3.07 -9.54
C HIS A 46 -4.82 2.33 -10.37
N VAL A 47 -4.45 1.18 -10.95
CA VAL A 47 -5.36 0.35 -11.76
C VAL A 47 -6.42 -0.32 -10.90
N THR A 48 -6.09 -0.71 -9.67
CA THR A 48 -6.97 -1.52 -8.81
C THR A 48 -7.73 -0.72 -7.76
N GLY A 49 -7.49 0.59 -7.65
CA GLY A 49 -8.10 1.44 -6.62
C GLY A 49 -7.47 1.33 -5.24
N GLY A 50 -6.40 0.54 -5.07
CA GLY A 50 -5.69 0.44 -3.79
C GLY A 50 -4.87 -0.83 -3.67
N CYS A 51 -4.42 -1.14 -2.45
CA CYS A 51 -3.86 -2.46 -2.18
C CYS A 51 -5.03 -3.45 -2.07
N ILE A 52 -5.01 -4.49 -2.93
CA ILE A 52 -6.06 -5.51 -2.99
C ILE A 52 -5.49 -6.89 -2.68
N ILE A 53 -6.30 -7.72 -2.02
CA ILE A 53 -6.00 -9.14 -1.85
C ILE A 53 -6.47 -9.89 -3.10
N THR A 54 -5.65 -10.81 -3.61
CA THR A 54 -6.01 -11.69 -4.72
C THR A 54 -6.98 -12.80 -4.30
N GLU A 55 -7.71 -13.39 -5.27
CA GLU A 55 -8.60 -14.54 -4.97
C GLU A 55 -7.83 -15.73 -4.38
N TRP A 56 -6.60 -15.93 -4.80
CA TRP A 56 -5.74 -16.97 -4.27
C TRP A 56 -5.41 -16.71 -2.80
N GLU A 57 -5.03 -15.48 -2.44
CA GLU A 57 -4.78 -15.08 -1.06
C GLU A 57 -6.04 -15.13 -0.18
N LYS A 58 -7.23 -14.81 -0.72
CA LYS A 58 -8.51 -14.98 -0.01
C LYS A 58 -8.75 -16.44 0.37
N ARG A 59 -8.59 -17.36 -0.58
CA ARG A 59 -8.71 -18.81 -0.32
C ARG A 59 -7.75 -19.28 0.77
N LEU A 60 -6.53 -18.74 0.77
CA LEU A 60 -5.52 -19.07 1.78
C LEU A 60 -5.84 -18.51 3.16
N ARG A 61 -6.44 -17.32 3.23
CA ARG A 61 -6.89 -16.71 4.48
C ARG A 61 -8.22 -17.28 5.00
N GLY A 62 -8.90 -18.12 4.22
CA GLY A 62 -10.23 -18.64 4.56
C GLY A 62 -11.33 -17.59 4.46
N ILE A 63 -11.09 -16.52 3.70
CA ILE A 63 -12.03 -15.43 3.42
C ILE A 63 -13.00 -15.90 2.33
N PRO A 64 -14.33 -15.79 2.53
CA PRO A 64 -15.32 -16.10 1.51
C PRO A 64 -15.04 -15.38 0.18
N SER A 65 -15.31 -16.03 -0.94
CA SER A 65 -15.12 -15.42 -2.27
C SER A 65 -15.98 -14.19 -2.49
N GLU A 66 -17.09 -14.05 -1.78
CA GLU A 66 -17.97 -12.87 -1.83
C GLU A 66 -17.45 -11.69 -1.02
N GLU A 67 -16.51 -11.92 -0.09
CA GLU A 67 -15.98 -10.87 0.77
C GLU A 67 -15.01 -9.95 0.01
N GLU A 68 -15.04 -8.67 0.33
CA GLU A 68 -14.42 -7.63 -0.47
C GLU A 68 -12.88 -7.64 -0.41
N ARG A 69 -12.25 -7.40 -1.56
CA ARG A 69 -10.80 -7.56 -1.76
C ARG A 69 -9.99 -6.34 -1.31
N HIS A 70 -10.64 -5.23 -0.99
CA HIS A 70 -10.00 -3.93 -0.78
C HIS A 70 -9.26 -3.87 0.56
N PHE A 71 -7.99 -4.30 0.58
CA PHE A 71 -7.17 -4.40 1.79
C PHE A 71 -6.97 -3.03 2.44
N THR A 72 -6.60 -2.02 1.66
CA THR A 72 -6.37 -0.65 2.17
C THR A 72 -7.57 -0.13 2.94
N ARG A 73 -8.78 -0.29 2.38
CA ARG A 73 -10.00 0.19 3.03
C ARG A 73 -10.30 -0.58 4.31
N ASN A 74 -10.20 -1.91 4.27
CA ASN A 74 -10.45 -2.74 5.45
C ASN A 74 -9.44 -2.45 6.57
N LEU A 75 -8.18 -2.18 6.22
CA LEU A 75 -7.15 -1.72 7.15
C LEU A 75 -7.54 -0.36 7.77
N LEU A 76 -7.91 0.64 6.95
CA LEU A 76 -8.30 1.97 7.43
C LEU A 76 -9.56 1.94 8.30
N ARG A 77 -10.54 1.11 7.96
CA ARG A 77 -11.73 0.86 8.80
C ARG A 77 -11.33 0.25 10.15
N GLY A 78 -10.41 -0.71 10.15
CA GLY A 78 -9.85 -1.31 11.36
C GLY A 78 -9.09 -0.30 12.24
N LEU A 79 -8.47 0.71 11.64
CA LEU A 79 -7.78 1.81 12.33
C LEU A 79 -8.72 2.92 12.83
N GLY A 80 -10.04 2.81 12.59
CA GLY A 80 -11.05 3.72 13.14
C GLY A 80 -11.83 4.53 12.09
N MET A 81 -11.46 4.48 10.82
CA MET A 81 -12.16 5.19 9.73
C MET A 81 -13.33 4.35 9.19
N LYS A 82 -14.32 4.08 10.06
CA LYS A 82 -15.37 3.06 9.84
C LYS A 82 -16.19 3.23 8.55
N HIS A 83 -16.37 4.47 8.07
CA HIS A 83 -17.23 4.80 6.93
C HIS A 83 -16.48 5.10 5.63
N ILE A 84 -15.17 4.85 5.57
CA ILE A 84 -14.42 5.09 4.35
C ILE A 84 -14.82 4.10 3.25
N ASP A 85 -15.05 4.60 2.05
CA ASP A 85 -15.29 3.87 0.82
C ASP A 85 -13.97 3.60 0.07
N ASP A 86 -14.04 2.91 -1.07
CA ASP A 86 -12.85 2.54 -1.83
C ASP A 86 -12.13 3.76 -2.39
N GLU A 87 -12.89 4.74 -2.90
CA GLU A 87 -12.34 5.99 -3.43
C GLU A 87 -11.66 6.80 -2.33
N GLY A 88 -12.27 6.91 -1.15
CA GLY A 88 -11.67 7.53 0.01
C GLY A 88 -10.41 6.81 0.45
N ALA A 89 -10.41 5.47 0.48
CA ALA A 89 -9.25 4.67 0.85
C ALA A 89 -8.10 4.87 -0.15
N TYR A 90 -8.41 4.94 -1.45
CA TYR A 90 -7.46 5.28 -2.51
C TYR A 90 -6.91 6.70 -2.36
N LYS A 91 -7.76 7.68 -2.04
CA LYS A 91 -7.35 9.06 -1.76
C LYS A 91 -6.46 9.15 -0.55
N VAL A 92 -6.73 8.41 0.52
CA VAL A 92 -5.85 8.38 1.71
C VAL A 92 -4.49 7.78 1.36
N LEU A 93 -4.49 6.68 0.60
CA LEU A 93 -3.26 6.07 0.09
C LEU A 93 -2.46 7.08 -0.75
N THR A 94 -3.10 7.73 -1.72
CA THR A 94 -2.46 8.69 -2.65
C THR A 94 -2.15 10.05 -2.04
N ALA A 95 -2.90 10.53 -1.05
CA ALA A 95 -2.67 11.78 -0.35
C ALA A 95 -1.54 11.65 0.67
N GLY A 96 -1.44 10.53 1.40
CA GLY A 96 -0.26 10.21 2.19
C GLY A 96 1.00 10.20 1.30
N ILE A 97 0.87 9.60 0.12
CA ILE A 97 1.89 9.59 -0.92
C ILE A 97 2.25 11.00 -1.46
N GLY A 98 1.25 11.85 -1.74
CA GLY A 98 1.43 13.16 -2.35
C GLY A 98 1.97 14.21 -1.38
N ALA A 99 1.52 14.17 -0.13
CA ALA A 99 2.06 15.00 0.94
C ALA A 99 3.54 14.69 1.22
N LEU A 100 3.94 13.41 1.17
CA LEU A 100 5.33 13.00 1.37
C LEU A 100 6.22 13.26 0.14
N ALA A 101 5.72 13.05 -1.09
CA ALA A 101 6.46 13.42 -2.30
C ALA A 101 6.71 14.93 -2.41
N ALA A 102 5.78 15.76 -1.92
CA ALA A 102 5.96 17.20 -1.83
C ALA A 102 7.01 17.61 -0.78
N MET A 103 7.26 16.79 0.25
CA MET A 103 8.36 17.02 1.19
C MET A 103 9.71 16.67 0.54
N ASP A 104 9.82 15.58 -0.21
CA ASP A 104 11.06 15.19 -0.91
C ASP A 104 11.48 16.20 -1.97
N THR A 105 10.55 16.78 -2.74
CA THR A 105 10.91 17.83 -3.71
C THR A 105 11.46 19.09 -3.03
N VAL A 106 10.97 19.44 -1.84
CA VAL A 106 11.52 20.56 -1.04
C VAL A 106 12.92 20.25 -0.52
N PHE A 107 13.18 19.01 -0.10
CA PHE A 107 14.52 18.60 0.38
C PHE A 107 15.54 18.45 -0.76
N ILE A 108 15.15 17.90 -1.92
CA ILE A 108 16.00 17.81 -3.11
C ILE A 108 16.29 19.21 -3.66
N ALA A 109 15.30 20.11 -3.71
CA ALA A 109 15.53 21.50 -4.12
C ALA A 109 16.46 22.23 -3.15
N LYS A 110 16.35 22.02 -1.83
CA LYS A 110 17.27 22.60 -0.84
C LYS A 110 18.68 22.02 -0.87
N ALA A 111 18.88 20.81 -1.42
CA ALA A 111 20.21 20.22 -1.57
C ALA A 111 20.90 20.62 -2.88
N ALA A 112 20.15 21.17 -3.84
CA ALA A 112 20.61 21.59 -5.16
C ALA A 112 20.86 23.11 -5.29
N PHE A 113 20.53 23.90 -4.27
CA PHE A 113 20.78 25.35 -4.13
C PHE A 113 21.44 25.65 -2.79
#